data_AF-A0A933GMF8-F1
#
_entry.id   AF-A0A933GMF8-F1
#
_cell.length_a   1.000
_cell.length_b   1.000
_cell.length_c   1.000
_cell.angle_alpha   90.00
_cell.angle_beta   90.00
_cell.angle_gamma   90.00
#
_symmetry.space_group_name_H-M   'P 1'
#
loop_
_entity.id
_entity.type
_entity.pdbx_description
1 polymer ?
#
loop_
_entity_poly.entity_id
_entity_poly.type
_entity_poly.pdbx_seq_one_letter_code
_entity_poly.pdbx_strand_id
1 'polypeptide(L)'
;MPLILEPTDISISYLAEFEQPQLNQIKEDSKISLVQKLITNFNLRINDLKFDTVSISDRFVSFSKFINRTFFDVSFGLEQISATLNNPESMEQVEGLFGMLFEVFIKEIPLKLQRYIIQQQSKAKGDSKSFLQKLIPFATFQVARDQYRFILKELDLSFAPEGA
;
A
#
# COMPACT_ATOMS: atom_id res chain seq x y z
N MET A 1 11.44 -27.01 20.76
CA MET A 1 10.60 -27.37 19.60
C MET A 1 10.79 -26.29 18.54
N PRO A 2 10.98 -26.61 17.24
CA PRO A 2 11.13 -25.59 16.21
C PRO A 2 9.89 -24.68 16.16
N LEU A 3 10.08 -23.40 15.83
CA LEU A 3 8.96 -22.50 15.59
C LEU A 3 8.31 -22.88 14.25
N ILE A 4 7.01 -23.14 14.28
CA ILE A 4 6.21 -23.41 13.08
C ILE A 4 5.34 -22.18 12.85
N LEU A 5 5.46 -21.60 11.66
CA LEU A 5 4.63 -20.46 11.22
C LEU A 5 3.54 -20.97 10.29
N GLU A 6 2.29 -20.69 10.64
CA GLU A 6 1.10 -20.97 9.83
C GLU A 6 0.55 -19.62 9.32
N PRO A 7 0.54 -19.35 8.01
CA PRO A 7 -0.04 -18.11 7.47
C PRO A 7 -1.51 -17.97 7.87
N THR A 8 -1.91 -16.78 8.31
CA THR A 8 -3.31 -16.49 8.68
C THR A 8 -3.94 -15.52 7.71
N ASP A 9 -3.24 -14.42 7.43
CA ASP A 9 -3.78 -13.29 6.68
C ASP A 9 -2.70 -12.68 5.80
N ILE A 10 -3.12 -12.06 4.71
CA ILE A 10 -2.24 -11.33 3.79
C ILE A 10 -2.88 -9.97 3.54
N SER A 11 -2.07 -8.91 3.64
CA SER A 11 -2.46 -7.55 3.27
C SER A 11 -1.51 -7.02 2.21
N ILE A 12 -2.06 -6.45 1.15
CA ILE A 12 -1.33 -5.79 0.07
C ILE A 12 -1.76 -4.34 0.11
N SER A 13 -0.82 -3.43 0.34
CA SER A 13 -1.07 -1.99 0.33
C SER A 13 -0.28 -1.32 -0.78
N TYR A 14 -0.92 -0.35 -1.43
CA TYR A 14 -0.36 0.46 -2.48
C TYR A 14 -0.58 1.94 -2.17
N LEU A 15 0.41 2.76 -2.52
CA LEU A 15 0.35 4.21 -2.48
C LEU A 15 1.00 4.77 -3.76
N ALA A 16 0.32 5.68 -4.44
CA ALA A 16 0.85 6.53 -5.49
C ALA A 16 0.77 7.98 -5.03
N GLU A 17 1.90 8.70 -5.02
CA GLU A 17 1.91 10.16 -4.86
C GLU A 17 2.14 10.80 -6.23
N PHE A 18 1.33 11.79 -6.57
CA PHE A 18 1.41 12.49 -7.84
C PHE A 18 2.56 13.50 -7.85
N GLU A 19 3.16 13.76 -9.02
CA GLU A 19 4.12 14.86 -9.16
C GLU A 19 3.46 16.23 -8.95
N GLN A 20 2.19 16.34 -9.33
CA GLN A 20 1.38 17.54 -9.19
C GLN A 20 -0.02 17.19 -8.66
N PRO A 21 -0.57 18.00 -7.73
CA PRO A 21 -1.93 17.80 -7.25
C PRO A 21 -2.97 17.87 -8.37
N GLN A 22 -3.94 16.96 -8.35
CA GLN A 22 -5.03 16.83 -9.33
C GLN A 22 -6.18 17.80 -9.04
N LEU A 23 -5.88 19.10 -8.89
CA LEU A 23 -6.84 20.13 -8.46
C LEU A 23 -8.09 20.23 -9.36
N ASN A 24 -7.96 19.84 -10.64
CA ASN A 24 -9.09 19.79 -11.55
C ASN A 24 -10.22 18.86 -11.06
N GLN A 25 -9.92 17.85 -10.25
CA GLN A 25 -10.94 16.93 -9.72
C GLN A 25 -11.91 17.57 -8.73
N ILE A 26 -11.60 18.76 -8.21
CA ILE A 26 -12.54 19.54 -7.38
C ILE A 26 -13.69 20.11 -8.24
N LYS A 27 -13.45 20.36 -9.53
CA LYS A 27 -14.48 20.87 -10.45
C LYS A 27 -15.61 19.86 -10.59
N GLU A 28 -16.84 20.35 -10.58
CA GLU A 28 -18.04 19.51 -10.51
C GLU A 28 -18.11 18.47 -11.64
N ASP A 29 -17.83 18.86 -12.89
CA ASP A 29 -17.81 17.94 -14.03
C ASP A 29 -16.76 16.84 -13.89
N SER A 30 -15.57 17.19 -13.42
CA SER A 30 -14.47 16.23 -13.21
C SER A 30 -14.77 15.30 -12.04
N LYS A 31 -15.37 15.82 -10.97
CA LYS A 31 -15.85 15.04 -9.83
C LYS A 31 -16.91 14.03 -10.27
N ILE A 32 -17.90 14.46 -11.05
CA ILE A 32 -18.94 13.56 -11.59
C ILE A 32 -18.32 12.48 -12.47
N SER A 33 -17.36 12.83 -13.33
CA SER A 33 -16.65 11.87 -14.18
C SER A 33 -15.88 10.83 -13.34
N LEU A 34 -15.17 11.25 -12.30
CA LEU A 34 -14.50 10.35 -11.37
C LEU A 34 -15.50 9.39 -10.73
N VAL A 35 -16.59 9.91 -10.18
CA VAL A 35 -17.64 9.13 -9.51
C VAL A 35 -18.24 8.09 -10.45
N GLN A 36 -18.54 8.46 -11.69
CA GLN A 36 -19.06 7.53 -12.70
C GLN A 36 -18.05 6.42 -13.03
N LYS A 37 -16.76 6.75 -13.16
CA LYS A 37 -15.70 5.76 -13.37
C LYS A 37 -15.60 4.80 -12.18
N LEU A 38 -15.65 5.30 -10.94
CA LEU A 38 -15.60 4.46 -9.74
C LEU A 38 -16.79 3.50 -9.67
N ILE A 39 -18.00 4.01 -9.87
CA ILE A 39 -19.24 3.23 -9.86
C ILE A 39 -19.20 2.12 -10.92
N THR A 40 -18.80 2.47 -12.15
CA THR A 40 -18.84 1.55 -13.29
C THR A 40 -17.77 0.46 -13.16
N ASN A 41 -16.52 0.85 -12.86
CA ASN A 41 -15.41 -0.09 -12.87
C ASN A 41 -15.46 -1.00 -11.63
N PHE A 42 -15.71 -0.45 -10.45
CA PHE A 42 -15.75 -1.25 -9.21
C PHE A 42 -17.13 -1.82 -8.88
N ASN A 43 -18.14 -1.63 -9.73
CA ASN A 43 -19.53 -2.05 -9.49
C ASN A 43 -20.02 -1.60 -8.09
N LEU A 44 -19.96 -0.28 -7.87
CA LEU A 44 -20.34 0.38 -6.61
C LEU A 44 -21.68 1.08 -6.77
N ARG A 45 -22.36 1.33 -5.65
CA ARG A 45 -23.47 2.28 -5.56
C ARG A 45 -22.95 3.63 -5.11
N ILE A 46 -23.70 4.69 -5.36
CA ILE A 46 -23.32 6.05 -4.91
C ILE A 46 -23.13 6.12 -3.39
N ASN A 47 -23.92 5.36 -2.63
CA ASN A 47 -23.84 5.30 -1.17
C ASN A 47 -22.59 4.56 -0.64
N ASP A 48 -21.87 3.85 -1.51
CA ASP A 48 -20.61 3.19 -1.13
C ASP A 48 -19.44 4.17 -1.17
N LEU A 49 -19.61 5.35 -1.79
CA LEU A 49 -18.61 6.40 -1.86
C LEU A 49 -18.73 7.36 -0.67
N LYS A 50 -17.61 7.63 -0.01
CA LYS A 50 -17.50 8.60 1.07
C LYS A 50 -16.63 9.76 0.62
N PHE A 51 -17.14 10.97 0.75
CA PHE A 51 -16.41 12.20 0.42
C PHE A 51 -15.93 12.87 1.70
N ASP A 52 -14.65 13.23 1.73
CA ASP A 52 -14.06 14.03 2.81
C ASP A 52 -13.79 15.43 2.27
N THR A 53 -14.21 16.46 3.01
CA THR A 53 -13.96 17.87 2.66
C THR A 53 -12.82 18.48 3.49
N VAL A 54 -12.29 17.75 4.47
CA VAL A 54 -11.22 18.18 5.37
C VAL A 54 -9.89 17.62 4.88
N SER A 55 -9.84 16.31 4.61
CA SER A 55 -8.63 15.59 4.17
C SER A 55 -8.63 15.36 2.65
N ILE A 56 -8.85 16.41 1.86
CA ILE A 56 -8.93 16.28 0.40
C ILE A 56 -7.60 15.88 -0.27
N SER A 57 -6.47 16.21 0.34
CA SER A 57 -5.14 15.87 -0.21
C SER A 57 -4.95 14.36 -0.32
N ASP A 58 -5.33 13.60 0.72
CA ASP A 58 -5.11 12.16 0.81
C ASP A 58 -6.38 11.31 0.69
N ARG A 59 -7.57 11.90 0.91
CA ARG A 59 -8.85 11.18 0.99
C ARG A 59 -10.04 12.00 0.51
N PHE A 60 -9.96 12.62 -0.65
CA PHE A 60 -11.09 13.36 -1.23
C PHE A 60 -12.33 12.48 -1.46
N VAL A 61 -12.15 11.28 -2.03
CA VAL A 61 -13.19 10.25 -2.11
C VAL A 61 -12.61 8.89 -1.73
N SER A 62 -13.36 8.09 -0.99
CA SER A 62 -12.97 6.74 -0.61
C SER A 62 -14.13 5.78 -0.76
N PHE A 63 -13.80 4.51 -0.93
CA PHE A 63 -14.78 3.43 -0.91
C PHE A 63 -14.13 2.18 -0.35
N SER A 64 -14.96 1.26 0.12
CA SER A 64 -14.53 -0.07 0.49
C SER A 64 -15.43 -1.13 -0.13
N LYS A 65 -14.86 -2.25 -0.54
CA LYS A 65 -15.56 -3.37 -1.17
C LYS A 65 -15.22 -4.67 -0.46
N PHE A 66 -16.26 -5.41 -0.09
CA PHE A 66 -16.14 -6.75 0.47
C PHE A 66 -16.48 -7.79 -0.60
N ILE A 67 -15.61 -8.79 -0.78
CA ILE A 67 -15.83 -9.94 -1.65
C ILE A 67 -15.46 -11.18 -0.84
N ASN A 68 -16.46 -11.91 -0.34
CA ASN A 68 -16.26 -13.00 0.62
C ASN A 68 -15.48 -12.52 1.87
N ARG A 69 -14.28 -13.06 2.09
CA ARG A 69 -13.36 -12.67 3.17
C ARG A 69 -12.41 -11.52 2.79
N THR A 70 -12.38 -11.16 1.50
CA THR A 70 -11.49 -10.13 0.97
C THR A 70 -12.08 -8.76 1.24
N PHE A 71 -11.24 -7.86 1.77
CA PHE A 71 -11.60 -6.47 1.99
C PHE A 71 -10.67 -5.55 1.20
N PHE A 72 -11.23 -4.82 0.24
CA PHE A 72 -10.52 -3.86 -0.58
C PHE A 72 -10.96 -2.44 -0.23
N ASP A 73 -10.03 -1.62 0.25
CA ASP A 73 -10.26 -0.23 0.63
C ASP A 73 -9.43 0.67 -0.28
N VAL A 74 -10.04 1.73 -0.81
CA VAL A 74 -9.37 2.66 -1.71
C VAL A 74 -9.71 4.10 -1.32
N SER A 75 -8.68 4.95 -1.27
CA SER A 75 -8.80 6.39 -1.08
C SER A 75 -8.14 7.11 -2.26
N PHE A 76 -8.90 8.01 -2.87
CA PHE A 76 -8.43 8.95 -3.87
C PHE A 76 -8.37 10.32 -3.22
N GLY A 77 -7.15 10.81 -3.03
CA GLY A 77 -6.86 12.19 -2.71
C GLY A 77 -6.51 13.00 -3.95
N LEU A 78 -6.38 14.32 -3.76
CA LEU A 78 -5.88 15.20 -4.81
C LEU A 78 -4.37 15.04 -5.03
N GLU A 79 -3.62 14.58 -4.04
CA GLU A 79 -2.16 14.43 -4.10
C GLU A 79 -1.71 12.97 -4.18
N GLN A 80 -2.59 12.03 -3.82
CA GLN A 80 -2.25 10.62 -3.79
C GLN A 80 -3.46 9.70 -4.00
N ILE A 81 -3.19 8.47 -4.41
CA ILE A 81 -4.13 7.34 -4.36
C ILE A 81 -3.53 6.28 -3.43
N SER A 82 -4.32 5.80 -2.48
CA SER A 82 -3.94 4.65 -1.65
C SER A 82 -4.98 3.55 -1.74
N ALA A 83 -4.52 2.31 -1.68
CA ALA A 83 -5.40 1.15 -1.68
C ALA A 83 -4.83 0.03 -0.81
N THR A 84 -5.70 -0.68 -0.11
CA THR A 84 -5.34 -1.86 0.69
C THR A 84 -6.28 -3.01 0.36
N LEU A 85 -5.71 -4.16 0.03
CA LEU A 85 -6.40 -5.41 -0.20
C LEU A 85 -6.01 -6.39 0.91
N ASN A 86 -6.98 -6.78 1.73
CA ASN A 86 -6.79 -7.75 2.79
C ASN A 86 -7.44 -9.08 2.40
N ASN A 87 -6.74 -10.16 2.73
CA ASN A 87 -7.14 -11.55 2.56
C ASN A 87 -7.58 -11.91 1.13
N PRO A 88 -6.77 -11.59 0.10
CA PRO A 88 -7.07 -12.01 -1.26
C PRO A 88 -7.18 -13.54 -1.34
N GLU A 89 -8.18 -14.03 -2.06
CA GLU A 89 -8.44 -15.47 -2.21
C GLU A 89 -7.63 -16.08 -3.36
N SER A 90 -7.19 -15.26 -4.32
CA SER A 90 -6.37 -15.69 -5.46
C SER A 90 -5.57 -14.54 -6.08
N MET A 91 -4.59 -14.87 -6.94
CA MET A 91 -3.82 -13.87 -7.66
C MET A 91 -4.69 -13.12 -8.69
N GLU A 92 -5.63 -13.80 -9.33
CA GLU A 92 -6.57 -13.18 -10.28
C GLU A 92 -7.41 -12.10 -9.61
N GLN A 93 -7.76 -12.27 -8.33
CA GLN A 93 -8.46 -11.24 -7.55
C GLN A 93 -7.58 -10.00 -7.30
N VAL A 94 -6.29 -10.21 -7.00
CA VAL A 94 -5.31 -9.13 -6.83
C VAL A 94 -5.14 -8.36 -8.14
N GLU A 95 -4.91 -9.08 -9.24
CA GLU A 95 -4.75 -8.51 -10.59
C GLU A 95 -6.02 -7.80 -11.06
N GLY A 96 -7.20 -8.35 -10.78
CA GLY A 96 -8.47 -7.73 -11.14
C GLY A 96 -8.70 -6.38 -10.43
N LEU A 97 -8.46 -6.33 -9.11
CA LEU A 97 -8.72 -5.12 -8.31
C LEU A 97 -7.64 -4.06 -8.48
N PHE A 98 -6.36 -4.43 -8.31
CA PHE A 98 -5.26 -3.49 -8.50
C PHE A 98 -5.07 -3.15 -9.97
N GLY A 99 -5.14 -4.12 -10.89
CA GLY A 99 -5.00 -3.85 -12.32
C GLY A 99 -6.04 -2.84 -12.81
N MET A 100 -7.29 -2.95 -12.36
CA MET A 100 -8.31 -1.94 -12.62
C MET A 100 -7.96 -0.57 -12.05
N LEU A 101 -7.48 -0.51 -10.80
CA LEU A 101 -7.01 0.74 -10.19
C LEU A 101 -5.89 1.38 -11.03
N PHE A 102 -4.91 0.59 -11.44
CA PHE A 102 -3.77 1.07 -12.22
C PHE A 102 -4.17 1.55 -13.61
N GLU A 103 -4.84 0.69 -14.38
CA GLU A 103 -5.15 0.96 -15.79
C GLU A 103 -6.13 2.12 -15.95
N VAL A 104 -7.10 2.27 -15.04
CA VAL A 104 -8.15 3.28 -15.17
C VAL A 104 -7.77 4.61 -14.53
N PHE A 105 -7.01 4.60 -13.43
CA PHE A 105 -6.83 5.79 -12.60
C PHE A 105 -5.39 6.28 -12.46
N ILE A 106 -4.38 5.43 -12.70
CA ILE A 106 -2.98 5.78 -12.35
C ILE A 106 -2.10 5.89 -13.59
N LYS A 107 -2.28 5.02 -14.59
CA LYS A 107 -1.38 4.82 -15.73
C LYS A 107 -0.98 6.10 -16.48
N GLU A 108 -1.90 7.07 -16.58
CA GLU A 108 -1.70 8.31 -17.32
C GLU A 108 -1.28 9.50 -16.42
N ILE A 109 -1.15 9.30 -15.11
CA ILE A 109 -0.81 10.36 -14.16
C ILE A 109 0.69 10.30 -13.84
N PRO A 110 1.46 11.39 -14.01
CA PRO A 110 2.85 11.46 -13.56
C PRO A 110 2.96 11.29 -12.04
N LEU A 111 3.82 10.36 -11.60
CA LEU A 111 3.97 9.97 -10.19
C LEU A 111 5.33 10.37 -9.64
N LYS A 112 5.33 11.00 -8.47
CA LYS A 112 6.51 11.30 -7.69
C LYS A 112 7.03 10.07 -6.95
N LEU A 113 6.11 9.27 -6.41
CA LEU A 113 6.42 8.10 -5.59
C LEU A 113 5.40 7.01 -5.84
N GLN A 114 5.89 5.77 -5.85
CA GLN A 114 5.05 4.59 -5.70
C GLN A 114 5.58 3.73 -4.57
N ARG A 115 4.68 3.19 -3.75
CA ARG A 115 5.01 2.28 -2.66
C ARG A 115 4.10 1.07 -2.70
N TYR A 116 4.71 -0.09 -2.57
CA TYR A 116 4.04 -1.38 -2.47
C TYR A 116 4.47 -2.04 -1.17
N ILE A 117 3.51 -2.51 -0.39
CA ILE A 117 3.74 -3.21 0.86
C ILE A 117 2.95 -4.51 0.80
N ILE A 118 3.64 -5.64 0.97
CA ILE A 118 3.01 -6.95 1.14
C ILE A 118 3.34 -7.40 2.56
N GLN A 119 2.29 -7.62 3.35
CA GLN A 119 2.39 -8.05 4.73
C GLN A 119 1.67 -9.39 4.90
N GLN A 120 2.41 -10.43 5.24
CA GLN A 120 1.84 -11.71 5.66
C GLN A 120 1.81 -11.78 7.19
N GLN A 121 0.64 -12.06 7.75
CA GLN A 121 0.50 -12.40 9.16
C GLN A 121 0.53 -13.92 9.31
N SER A 122 1.14 -14.39 10.39
CA SER A 122 1.26 -15.82 10.64
C SER A 122 1.09 -16.11 12.11
N LYS A 123 0.35 -17.18 12.41
CA LYS A 123 0.27 -17.76 13.73
C LYS A 123 1.51 -18.60 13.98
N ALA A 124 2.10 -18.44 15.15
CA ALA A 124 3.24 -19.23 15.58
C ALA A 124 2.81 -20.36 16.53
N LYS A 125 3.35 -21.56 16.33
CA LYS A 125 3.33 -22.68 17.29
C LYS A 125 4.76 -23.06 17.66
N GLY A 126 5.01 -23.33 18.93
CA GLY A 126 6.35 -23.67 19.45
C GLY A 126 7.01 -22.52 20.22
N ASP A 127 8.34 -22.56 20.35
CA ASP A 127 9.10 -21.66 21.21
C ASP A 127 9.41 -20.31 20.51
N SER A 128 8.43 -19.40 20.55
CA SER A 128 8.54 -18.06 19.98
C SER A 128 9.60 -17.20 20.67
N LYS A 129 9.87 -17.43 21.96
CA LYS A 129 10.87 -16.69 22.73
C LYS A 129 12.28 -16.97 22.22
N SER A 130 12.64 -18.24 22.06
CA SER A 130 13.95 -18.61 21.50
C SER A 130 14.13 -18.15 20.06
N PHE A 131 13.06 -18.11 19.26
CA PHE A 131 13.11 -17.53 17.92
C PHE A 131 13.35 -16.03 17.92
N LEU A 132 12.61 -15.26 18.73
CA LEU A 132 12.82 -13.82 18.88
C LEU A 132 14.23 -13.50 19.40
N GLN A 133 14.75 -14.27 20.34
CA GLN A 133 16.13 -14.13 20.83
C GLN A 133 17.20 -14.43 19.77
N LYS A 134 16.88 -15.22 18.74
CA LYS A 134 17.75 -15.43 17.57
C LYS A 134 17.63 -14.31 16.53
N LEU A 135 16.46 -13.68 16.42
CA LEU A 135 16.23 -12.54 15.53
C LEU A 135 16.81 -11.23 16.07
N ILE A 136 16.92 -11.12 17.40
CA ILE A 136 17.63 -10.02 18.04
C ILE A 136 19.13 -10.34 17.92
N PRO A 137 19.93 -9.66 17.07
CA PRO A 137 21.36 -9.67 17.27
C PRO A 137 21.58 -9.04 18.63
N PHE A 138 22.01 -9.83 19.62
CA PHE A 138 22.38 -9.28 20.93
C PHE A 138 23.37 -8.13 20.70
N ALA A 139 22.93 -6.92 20.99
CA ALA A 139 23.73 -5.73 21.25
C ALA A 139 24.97 -5.52 20.35
N THR A 140 24.79 -5.01 19.13
CA THR A 140 25.64 -3.91 18.60
C THR A 140 25.08 -3.37 17.29
N PHE A 141 24.51 -2.16 17.36
CA PHE A 141 24.19 -1.32 16.18
C PHE A 141 25.41 -1.13 15.24
N GLN A 142 26.63 -1.37 15.73
CA GLN A 142 27.87 -1.32 14.96
C GLN A 142 27.95 -2.40 13.85
N VAL A 143 27.48 -3.63 14.11
CA VAL A 143 27.69 -4.76 13.19
C VAL A 143 26.76 -4.68 11.97
N ALA A 144 25.51 -4.24 12.16
CA ALA A 144 24.58 -4.00 11.05
C ALA A 144 25.08 -2.88 10.12
N ARG A 145 25.73 -1.84 10.67
CA ARG A 145 26.32 -0.76 9.88
C ARG A 145 27.46 -1.24 8.96
N ASP A 146 28.28 -2.16 9.45
CA ASP A 146 29.43 -2.68 8.68
C ASP A 146 29.07 -3.87 7.77
N GLN A 147 28.09 -4.71 8.15
CA GLN A 147 27.66 -5.86 7.34
C GLN A 147 26.88 -5.48 6.09
N TYR A 148 26.18 -4.35 6.05
CA TYR A 148 25.40 -3.93 4.87
C TYR A 148 26.11 -2.89 4.00
N ARG A 149 27.37 -2.53 4.31
CA ARG A 149 28.19 -1.65 3.47
C ARG A 149 28.47 -2.21 2.08
N PHE A 150 28.50 -3.54 1.91
CA PHE A 150 28.70 -4.13 0.57
C PHE A 150 27.50 -3.90 -0.34
N ILE A 151 26.27 -3.92 0.19
CA ILE A 151 25.03 -3.65 -0.58
C ILE A 151 25.03 -2.22 -1.08
N LEU A 152 25.44 -1.26 -0.24
CA LEU A 152 25.54 0.14 -0.64
C LEU A 152 26.63 0.38 -1.69
N LYS A 153 27.74 -0.36 -1.60
CA LYS A 153 28.82 -0.32 -2.59
C LYS A 153 28.41 -0.95 -3.94
N GLU A 154 27.61 -2.02 -3.92
CA GLU A 154 27.06 -2.61 -5.15
C GLU A 154 26.00 -1.73 -5.82
N LEU A 155 25.34 -0.86 -5.05
CA LEU A 155 24.33 0.09 -5.53
C LEU A 155 24.90 1.50 -5.81
N ASP A 156 26.22 1.69 -5.67
CA ASP A 156 26.92 2.98 -5.81
C ASP A 156 26.36 4.12 -4.92
N LEU A 157 25.90 3.75 -3.72
CA LEU A 157 25.35 4.66 -2.72
C LEU A 157 26.36 4.88 -1.59
N SER A 158 26.52 6.14 -1.17
CA SER A 158 27.31 6.50 0.01
C SER A 158 26.45 7.19 1.06
N PHE A 159 26.76 6.99 2.33
CA PHE A 159 26.14 7.74 3.41
C PHE A 159 26.68 9.17 3.42
N ALA A 160 25.78 10.15 3.58
CA ALA A 160 26.20 11.50 3.92
C ALA A 160 26.96 11.50 5.26
N PRO A 161 28.03 12.29 5.41
CA PRO A 161 28.75 12.39 6.68
C PRO A 161 27.79 12.89 7.78
N GLU A 162 27.85 12.26 8.96
CA GLU A 162 27.08 12.72 10.12
C GLU A 162 27.49 14.17 10.46
N GLY A 163 26.58 15.12 10.19
CA GLY A 163 26.76 16.54 10.51
C GLY A 163 26.93 17.50 9.32
N ALA A 164 26.43 17.17 8.13
CA ALA A 164 26.30 18.11 7.00
C ALA A 164 24.82 18.35 6.65
#